data_AF-A0A5N6NNE5-F1
#
_entry.id   AF-A0A5N6NNE5-F1
#
_cell.length_a   1.000
_cell.length_b   1.000
_cell.length_c   1.000
_cell.angle_alpha   90.00
_cell.angle_beta   90.00
_cell.angle_gamma   90.00
#
_symmetry.space_group_name_H-M   'P 1'
#
loop_
_entity.id
_entity.type
_entity.pdbx_description
1 polymer ?
#
loop_
_entity_poly.entity_id
_entity_poly.type
_entity_poly.pdbx_seq_one_letter_code
_entity_poly.pdbx_strand_id
1 'polypeptide(L)'
;MDRPTSRGLPTEADEHPKIFRMKLWATNEVRAKSKFWYFLRKLKKSNGQMLAINEIFEKNPTTIKNYGIWLRVRHHCIQVIKTATIPAKLCKRESTKQFHNSKIKFPLVFKKVRPPTRKLKTTYKASRPNLFV
;
A
#
# COMPACT_ATOMS: atom_id res chain seq x y z
N MET A 1 2.82 6.31 0.69
CA MET A 1 1.53 6.54 0.01
C MET A 1 1.47 8.02 -0.22
N ASP A 2 1.22 8.47 -1.44
CA ASP A 2 1.53 9.86 -1.78
C ASP A 2 0.28 10.58 -2.21
N ARG A 3 0.24 11.87 -1.90
CA ARG A 3 -0.86 12.76 -2.22
C ARG A 3 -0.36 13.95 -3.05
N PRO A 4 0.06 13.70 -4.30
CA PRO A 4 0.43 14.77 -5.21
C PRO A 4 -0.73 15.70 -5.49
N THR A 5 -0.39 16.98 -5.63
CA THR A 5 -1.29 18.08 -5.92
C THR A 5 -0.72 18.86 -7.10
N SER A 6 -1.55 19.15 -8.10
CA SER A 6 -1.16 19.87 -9.31
C SER A 6 -2.22 20.85 -9.76
N ARG A 7 -1.85 21.80 -10.60
CA ARG A 7 -2.77 22.71 -11.29
C ARG A 7 -2.35 22.90 -12.74
N GLY A 8 -3.25 23.44 -13.56
CA GLY A 8 -2.85 24.03 -14.85
C GLY A 8 -1.91 25.21 -14.64
N LEU A 9 -1.11 25.55 -15.64
CA LEU A 9 -0.38 26.81 -15.62
C LEU A 9 -1.38 27.98 -15.68
N PRO A 10 -1.26 28.99 -14.81
CA PRO A 10 -2.12 30.18 -14.87
C PRO A 10 -1.98 30.86 -16.24
N THR A 11 -3.11 31.23 -16.82
CA THR A 11 -3.18 31.96 -18.11
C THR A 11 -4.00 33.24 -17.86
N GLU A 12 -3.83 34.27 -18.68
CA GLU A 12 -4.58 35.54 -18.55
C GLU A 12 -6.11 35.34 -18.52
N ALA A 13 -6.62 34.26 -19.15
CA ALA A 13 -8.03 33.91 -19.15
C ALA A 13 -8.50 33.12 -17.90
N ASP A 14 -7.59 32.48 -17.16
CA ASP A 14 -7.90 31.69 -15.95
C ASP A 14 -6.75 31.83 -14.94
N GLU A 15 -6.88 32.84 -14.07
CA GLU A 15 -5.90 33.17 -13.03
C GLU A 15 -5.82 32.08 -11.94
N HIS A 16 -6.90 31.31 -11.74
CA HIS A 16 -7.03 30.34 -10.65
C HIS A 16 -7.45 28.96 -11.18
N PRO A 17 -6.55 28.29 -11.94
CA PRO A 17 -6.86 27.02 -12.57
C PRO A 17 -7.13 25.94 -11.51
N LYS A 18 -8.08 25.06 -11.84
CA LYS A 18 -8.54 24.00 -10.93
C LYS A 18 -7.40 23.12 -10.42
N ILE A 19 -7.36 22.93 -9.11
CA ILE A 19 -6.39 22.07 -8.44
C ILE A 19 -6.85 20.61 -8.53
N PHE A 20 -5.97 19.74 -9.02
CA PHE A 20 -6.14 18.30 -9.04
C PHE A 20 -5.32 17.66 -7.92
N ARG A 21 -5.97 16.80 -7.14
CA ARG A 21 -5.35 16.05 -6.06
C ARG A 21 -5.74 14.60 -6.17
N MET A 22 -4.76 13.71 -6.09
CA MET A 22 -5.01 12.27 -6.17
C MET A 22 -4.24 11.54 -5.06
N LYS A 23 -4.82 10.44 -4.61
CA LYS A 23 -4.22 9.54 -3.62
C LYS A 23 -3.62 8.37 -4.39
N LEU A 24 -2.29 8.23 -4.40
CA LEU A 24 -1.59 7.21 -5.19
C LEU A 24 -0.59 6.40 -4.36
N TRP A 25 -0.22 5.24 -4.88
CA TRP A 25 0.79 4.37 -4.29
C TRP A 25 2.00 4.29 -5.23
N ALA A 26 3.13 4.79 -4.77
CA ALA A 26 4.42 4.67 -5.43
C ALA A 26 5.50 4.37 -4.39
N THR A 27 6.65 3.89 -4.88
CA THR A 27 7.81 3.59 -4.04
C THR A 27 8.67 4.84 -3.79
N ASN A 28 8.65 5.77 -4.75
CA ASN A 28 9.50 6.96 -4.77
C ASN A 28 8.73 8.11 -5.43
N GLU A 29 9.15 9.35 -5.16
CA GLU A 29 8.56 10.57 -5.70
C GLU A 29 8.53 10.62 -7.24
N VAL A 30 9.59 10.18 -7.92
CA VAL A 30 9.65 10.17 -9.41
C VAL A 30 8.56 9.28 -10.01
N ARG A 31 8.35 8.10 -9.41
CA ARG A 31 7.27 7.18 -9.81
C ARG A 31 5.90 7.75 -9.45
N ALA A 32 5.78 8.50 -8.36
CA ALA A 32 4.57 9.22 -8.00
C ALA A 32 4.19 10.26 -9.06
N LYS A 33 5.15 11.10 -9.49
CA LYS A 33 4.97 12.09 -10.58
C LYS A 33 4.51 11.42 -11.87
N SER A 34 5.20 10.37 -12.30
CA SER A 34 4.88 9.65 -13.53
C SER A 34 3.47 9.04 -13.49
N LYS A 35 3.12 8.32 -12.41
CA LYS A 35 1.78 7.76 -12.22
C LYS A 35 0.70 8.84 -12.17
N PHE A 36 0.96 9.96 -11.52
CA PHE A 36 0.00 11.06 -11.42
C PHE A 36 -0.40 11.56 -12.80
N TRP A 37 0.58 11.90 -13.65
CA TRP A 37 0.32 12.37 -15.01
C TRP A 37 -0.31 11.31 -15.91
N TYR A 38 0.03 10.03 -15.71
CA TYR A 38 -0.61 8.93 -16.44
C TYR A 38 -2.13 8.86 -16.17
N PHE A 39 -2.55 9.00 -14.91
CA PHE A 39 -3.96 8.98 -14.56
C PHE A 39 -4.67 10.30 -14.90
N LEU A 40 -3.97 11.42 -14.86
CA LEU A 40 -4.50 12.74 -15.20
C LEU A 40 -4.54 12.93 -16.72
N ARG A 41 -5.58 12.42 -17.39
CA ARG A 41 -5.71 12.55 -18.86
C ARG A 41 -6.15 13.94 -19.33
N LYS A 42 -6.76 14.76 -18.46
CA LYS A 42 -7.34 16.07 -18.82
C LYS A 42 -6.31 17.19 -18.92
N LEU A 43 -5.14 17.04 -18.28
CA LEU A 43 -4.09 18.04 -18.26
C LEU A 43 -2.78 17.38 -18.66
N LYS A 44 -2.12 17.92 -19.69
CA LYS A 44 -0.80 17.43 -20.12
C LYS A 44 0.27 17.90 -19.14
N LYS A 45 1.32 17.09 -18.97
CA LYS A 45 2.49 17.42 -18.13
C LYS A 45 3.16 18.74 -18.52
N SER A 46 3.17 19.07 -19.82
CA SER A 46 3.74 20.33 -20.33
C SER A 46 2.99 21.57 -19.85
N ASN A 47 1.66 21.45 -19.73
CA ASN A 47 0.76 22.59 -19.46
C ASN A 47 0.36 22.66 -17.99
N GLY A 48 0.99 21.84 -17.14
CA GLY A 48 0.61 21.70 -15.74
C GLY A 48 1.81 21.71 -14.81
N GLN A 49 1.59 22.29 -13.64
CA GLN A 49 2.61 22.46 -12.61
C GLN A 49 2.32 21.52 -11.44
N MET A 50 3.34 20.77 -11.01
CA MET A 50 3.31 20.08 -9.72
C MET A 50 3.46 21.10 -8.60
N LEU A 51 2.48 21.16 -7.71
CA LEU A 51 2.52 22.05 -6.55
C LEU A 51 3.29 21.41 -5.40
N ALA A 52 2.88 20.20 -5.02
CA ALA A 52 3.49 19.47 -3.92
C ALA A 52 3.22 17.97 -4.02
N ILE A 53 4.14 17.16 -3.48
CA ILE A 53 3.96 15.72 -3.31
C ILE A 53 4.14 15.42 -1.84
N ASN A 54 3.02 15.28 -1.14
CA ASN A 54 3.03 15.03 0.29
C ASN A 54 2.86 13.53 0.54
N GLU A 55 3.80 12.95 1.26
CA GLU A 55 3.67 11.58 1.74
C GLU A 55 2.63 11.52 2.87
N ILE A 56 1.77 10.51 2.80
CA ILE A 56 0.80 10.17 3.83
C ILE A 56 1.39 9.06 4.68
N PHE A 57 1.61 9.38 5.95
CA PHE A 57 1.93 8.41 6.98
C PHE A 57 0.66 7.96 7.72
N GLU A 58 0.67 6.70 8.17
CA GLU A 58 -0.41 6.17 8.98
C GLU A 58 -0.33 6.77 10.39
N LYS A 59 -1.46 7.22 10.95
CA LYS A 59 -1.47 7.88 12.27
C LYS A 59 -1.02 6.94 13.39
N ASN A 60 -1.53 5.70 13.37
CA ASN A 60 -1.28 4.70 14.41
C ASN A 60 -0.80 3.40 13.76
N PRO A 61 0.52 3.20 13.58
CA PRO A 61 1.08 2.02 12.94
C PRO A 61 1.05 0.76 13.83
N THR A 62 0.87 0.91 15.14
CA THR A 62 0.88 -0.18 16.12
C THR A 62 -0.44 -0.95 16.18
N THR A 63 -1.53 -0.35 15.70
CA THR A 63 -2.87 -0.95 15.77
C THR A 63 -3.24 -1.64 14.46
N ILE A 64 -3.78 -2.85 14.54
CA ILE A 64 -4.29 -3.58 13.38
C ILE A 64 -5.58 -2.89 12.89
N LYS A 65 -5.66 -2.64 11.58
CA LYS A 65 -6.83 -2.08 10.90
C LYS A 65 -7.15 -2.91 9.66
N ASN A 66 -8.44 -3.10 9.39
CA ASN A 66 -8.87 -3.73 8.15
C ASN A 66 -8.95 -2.66 7.05
N TYR A 67 -8.33 -2.90 5.90
CA TYR A 67 -8.37 -2.00 4.76
C TYR A 67 -9.13 -2.64 3.60
N GLY A 68 -10.13 -1.92 3.09
CA GLY A 68 -10.75 -2.19 1.80
C GLY A 68 -9.94 -1.52 0.69
N ILE A 69 -9.51 -2.31 -0.29
CA ILE A 69 -8.79 -1.83 -1.47
C ILE A 69 -9.60 -2.20 -2.70
N TRP A 70 -10.09 -1.18 -3.40
CA TRP A 70 -10.71 -1.34 -4.72
C TRP A 70 -9.63 -1.11 -5.76
N LEU A 71 -9.38 -2.12 -6.58
CA LEU A 71 -8.31 -2.12 -7.56
C LEU A 71 -8.80 -2.64 -8.92
N ARG A 72 -8.16 -2.16 -9.98
CA ARG A 72 -8.29 -2.67 -11.34
C ARG A 72 -6.95 -3.31 -11.72
N VAL A 73 -6.99 -4.57 -12.11
CA VAL A 73 -5.80 -5.32 -12.54
C VAL A 73 -5.63 -5.16 -14.04
N ARG A 74 -4.41 -4.84 -14.48
CA ARG A 74 -3.98 -4.90 -15.89
C ARG A 74 -2.64 -5.62 -15.97
N HIS A 75 -2.36 -6.25 -17.10
CA HIS A 75 -1.18 -7.10 -17.34
C HIS A 75 0.18 -6.45 -16.95
N HIS A 76 0.31 -5.12 -17.03
CA HIS A 76 1.54 -4.42 -16.63
C HIS A 76 1.48 -3.68 -15.29
N CYS A 77 0.29 -3.38 -14.75
CA CYS A 77 0.18 -2.63 -13.51
C CYS A 77 -1.16 -2.80 -12.80
N ILE A 78 -1.11 -2.86 -11.46
CA ILE A 78 -2.29 -2.77 -10.60
C ILE A 78 -2.61 -1.29 -10.39
N GLN A 79 -3.86 -0.92 -10.63
CA GLN A 79 -4.38 0.42 -10.41
C GLN A 79 -5.26 0.41 -9.15
N VAL A 80 -4.81 1.06 -8.09
CA VAL A 80 -5.61 1.23 -6.87
C VAL A 80 -6.53 2.43 -7.04
N ILE A 81 -7.84 2.19 -7.02
CA ILE A 81 -8.88 3.21 -7.23
C ILE A 81 -9.20 3.91 -5.92
N LYS A 82 -9.47 3.12 -4.88
CA LYS A 82 -9.87 3.61 -3.57
C LYS A 82 -9.28 2.74 -2.48
N THR A 83 -8.89 3.37 -1.38
CA THR A 83 -8.55 2.67 -0.14
C THR A 83 -9.33 3.29 1.02
N ALA A 84 -9.93 2.46 1.85
CA ALA A 84 -10.65 2.89 3.05
C ALA A 84 -10.41 1.93 4.21
N THR A 85 -10.33 2.46 5.42
CA THR A 85 -10.36 1.67 6.65
C THR A 85 -11.79 1.18 6.88
N ILE A 86 -11.96 -0.13 7.04
CA ILE A 86 -13.26 -0.77 7.24
C ILE A 86 -13.35 -1.23 8.71
N PRO A 87 -14.39 -0.84 9.45
CA PRO A 87 -14.66 -1.42 10.77
C PRO A 87 -14.86 -2.93 10.69
N ALA A 88 -14.42 -3.68 11.71
CA ALA A 88 -14.48 -5.15 11.72
C ALA A 88 -15.89 -5.72 11.42
N LYS A 89 -16.96 -5.05 11.88
CA LYS A 89 -18.35 -5.43 11.63
C LYS A 89 -18.76 -5.33 10.15
N LEU A 90 -18.14 -4.44 9.38
CA LEU A 90 -18.48 -4.17 7.98
C LEU A 90 -17.62 -4.96 6.99
N CYS A 91 -16.65 -5.74 7.47
CA CYS A 91 -15.81 -6.56 6.61
C CYS A 91 -16.61 -7.71 6.01
N LYS A 92 -16.65 -7.81 4.68
CA LYS A 92 -17.42 -8.83 3.96
C LYS A 92 -16.68 -10.14 3.71
N ARG A 93 -15.33 -10.13 3.70
CA ARG A 93 -14.52 -11.26 3.28
C ARG A 93 -14.34 -12.30 4.39
N GLU A 94 -14.74 -13.54 4.15
CA GLU A 94 -14.69 -14.63 5.15
C GLU A 94 -13.30 -14.88 5.71
N SER A 95 -12.27 -14.88 4.85
CA SER A 95 -10.87 -15.04 5.26
C SER A 95 -10.37 -13.96 6.22
N THR A 96 -11.01 -12.79 6.24
CA THR A 96 -10.67 -11.70 7.17
C THR A 96 -11.53 -11.81 8.44
N LYS A 97 -12.81 -12.16 8.30
CA LYS A 97 -13.76 -12.33 9.42
C LYS A 97 -13.28 -13.37 10.44
N GLN A 98 -12.63 -14.45 9.99
CA GLN A 98 -12.10 -15.49 10.89
C GLN A 98 -11.12 -14.97 11.96
N PHE A 99 -10.49 -13.81 11.73
CA PHE A 99 -9.52 -13.22 12.64
C PHE A 99 -10.10 -12.18 13.61
N HIS A 100 -11.41 -11.94 13.60
CA HIS A 100 -12.03 -10.91 14.46
C HIS A 100 -12.32 -11.39 15.89
N ASN A 101 -12.33 -12.69 16.12
CA ASN A 101 -12.57 -13.25 17.45
C ASN A 101 -11.29 -13.08 18.30
N SER A 102 -11.41 -12.47 19.49
CA SER A 102 -10.28 -12.26 20.40
C SER A 102 -9.74 -13.54 21.03
N LYS A 103 -10.52 -14.62 21.03
CA LYS A 103 -10.16 -15.92 21.62
C LYS A 103 -9.50 -16.88 20.64
N ILE A 104 -9.15 -16.44 19.42
CA ILE A 104 -8.52 -17.31 18.42
C ILE A 104 -7.16 -17.82 18.92
N LYS A 105 -6.91 -19.11 18.70
CA LYS A 105 -5.64 -19.78 18.99
C LYS A 105 -5.31 -20.68 17.81
N PHE A 106 -4.07 -20.65 17.36
CA PHE A 106 -3.59 -21.50 16.27
C PHE A 106 -2.48 -22.41 16.81
N PRO A 107 -2.62 -23.74 16.71
CA PRO A 107 -1.52 -24.64 17.02
C PRO A 107 -0.42 -24.49 15.96
N LEU A 108 0.83 -24.43 16.39
CA LEU A 108 1.98 -24.44 15.48
C LEU A 108 2.29 -25.90 15.12
N VAL A 109 1.58 -26.44 14.12
CA VAL A 109 1.72 -27.83 13.69
C VAL A 109 3.09 -28.12 13.07
N PHE A 110 3.71 -27.11 12.43
CA PHE A 110 5.00 -27.25 11.78
C PHE A 110 5.90 -26.05 12.08
N LYS A 111 7.00 -26.29 12.79
CA LYS A 111 8.00 -25.29 13.19
C LYS A 111 9.27 -25.49 12.37
N LYS A 112 9.41 -24.72 11.29
CA LYS A 112 10.65 -24.71 10.50
C LYS A 112 11.80 -24.13 11.34
N VAL A 113 12.73 -24.97 11.76
CA VAL A 113 13.93 -24.56 12.48
C VAL A 113 14.78 -23.66 11.57
N ARG A 114 14.95 -22.39 11.96
CA ARG A 114 15.82 -21.42 11.27
C ARG A 114 16.95 -21.02 12.23
N PRO A 115 18.21 -20.99 11.79
CA PRO A 115 19.28 -20.48 12.63
C PRO A 115 19.05 -18.97 12.92
N PRO A 116 19.30 -18.49 14.16
CA PRO A 116 19.06 -17.08 14.52
C PRO A 116 19.89 -16.10 13.69
N THR A 117 21.10 -16.51 13.29
CA THR A 117 22.01 -15.72 12.49
C THR A 117 22.62 -16.56 11.38
N ARG A 118 23.09 -15.91 10.30
CA ARG A 118 23.72 -16.60 9.17
C ARG A 118 25.00 -17.36 9.56
N LYS A 119 25.75 -16.85 10.56
CA LYS A 119 26.97 -17.49 11.08
C LYS A 119 26.72 -18.89 11.66
N LEU A 120 25.53 -19.10 12.23
CA LEU A 120 25.11 -20.36 12.85
C LEU A 120 24.43 -21.32 11.85
N LYS A 121 24.41 -20.97 10.55
CA LYS A 121 23.87 -21.84 9.50
C LYS A 121 24.95 -22.83 9.08
N THR A 122 24.73 -24.10 9.37
CA THR A 122 25.61 -25.21 8.96
C THR A 122 25.00 -25.99 7.80
N THR A 123 25.83 -26.60 6.96
CA THR A 123 25.39 -27.49 5.87
C THR A 123 24.89 -28.83 6.43
N TYR A 124 25.57 -29.33 7.46
CA TYR A 124 25.24 -30.57 8.14
C TYR A 124 24.98 -30.30 9.63
N LYS A 125 24.10 -31.11 10.23
CA LYS A 125 23.85 -31.15 11.66
C LYS A 125 23.79 -32.60 12.09
N ALA A 126 24.40 -32.91 13.23
CA ALA A 126 24.43 -34.27 13.77
C ALA A 126 23.03 -34.74 14.24
N SER A 127 22.13 -33.81 14.56
CA SER A 127 20.77 -34.11 15.02
C SER A 127 19.71 -33.77 13.97
N ARG A 128 18.68 -34.63 13.89
CA ARG A 128 17.49 -34.37 13.06
C ARG A 128 16.63 -33.28 13.73
N PRO A 129 16.19 -32.24 12.99
CA PRO A 129 15.34 -31.21 13.57
C PRO A 129 13.95 -31.79 13.87
N ASN A 130 13.42 -31.49 15.06
CA ASN A 130 12.01 -31.72 15.38
C ASN A 130 11.18 -30.55 14.85
N LEU A 131 10.09 -30.85 14.14
CA LEU A 131 9.24 -29.87 13.47
C LEU A 131 7.87 -29.75 14.13
N PHE A 132 7.53 -30.63 15.08
CA PHE A 132 6.20 -30.72 15.68
C PHE A 132 6.16 -30.24 17.14
N VAL A 133 7.33 -29.84 17.69
CA VAL A 133 7.55 -29.37 19.06
C VAL A 133 8.23 -28.00 19.05
#